data_AF-A0A9E5WX00-F1
#
_entry.id   AF-A0A9E5WX00-F1
#
_cell.length_a   1.000
_cell.length_b   1.000
_cell.length_c   1.000
_cell.angle_alpha   90.00
_cell.angle_beta   90.00
_cell.angle_gamma   90.00
#
_symmetry.space_group_name_H-M   'P 1'
#
loop_
_entity.id
_entity.type
_entity.pdbx_description
1 polymer ?
#
loop_
_entity_poly.entity_id
_entity_poly.type
_entity_poly.pdbx_seq_one_letter_code
_entity_poly.pdbx_strand_id
1 'polypeptide(L)'
;MVKTYDVIVIGGGHAGCEAAAAAARAGAKTLLATHRIDTIGEMSCNPAIGGLGKGHLVREVDALDGLMGRVIDRAGIQFRMLNRSKGPAVRGPRAQADRQLYRETMQALLGAVDNLDIAEVSVEDLDVSRGTNGALKVNGIVAADGTITRAGAVVLTTGTFLKGVIHIGDRRIQAGRANSRAADRTWGGVEPPALGLSDRLYAMGLKMGRLKTGTPARLNGKTIDWASLDMQPADERPVPFSFMTDKIAVPQIACGVTGTTKATHQIIADNIEKSAVYGGGISGRGPRYCPSIEDKVVRFAERDSHQIFLEPEGLDSATVYPNGISTSLPEDVQAAFLKTIPGLERAEVIRYGYAIEYDYVDPRALTQALEVKALGGLFL
;
A
#
# COMPACT_ATOMS: atom_id res chain seq x y z
N MET A 1 -15.16 33.24 4.33
CA MET A 1 -14.99 33.12 2.85
C MET A 1 -14.85 31.65 2.51
N VAL A 2 -15.49 31.17 1.44
CA VAL A 2 -15.33 29.78 0.97
C VAL A 2 -13.91 29.61 0.45
N LYS A 3 -13.12 28.70 1.04
CA LYS A 3 -11.79 28.36 0.50
C LYS A 3 -11.97 27.74 -0.88
N THR A 4 -11.20 28.23 -1.84
CA THR A 4 -11.22 27.79 -3.24
C THR A 4 -9.82 27.38 -3.65
N TYR A 5 -9.75 26.25 -4.34
CA TYR A 5 -8.55 25.65 -4.93
C TYR A 5 -8.79 25.40 -6.42
N ASP A 6 -7.72 25.20 -7.18
CA ASP A 6 -7.82 24.73 -8.55
C ASP A 6 -7.99 23.21 -8.55
N VAL A 7 -7.21 22.51 -7.71
CA VAL A 7 -7.24 21.04 -7.56
C VAL A 7 -7.36 20.66 -6.09
N ILE A 8 -8.22 19.70 -5.78
CA ILE A 8 -8.24 19.02 -4.49
C ILE A 8 -7.88 17.55 -4.70
N VAL A 9 -6.87 17.06 -3.99
CA VAL A 9 -6.49 15.64 -3.95
C VAL A 9 -6.96 15.03 -2.64
N ILE A 10 -7.75 13.97 -2.72
CA ILE A 10 -8.28 13.25 -1.56
C ILE A 10 -7.46 11.99 -1.34
N GLY A 11 -6.79 11.90 -0.18
CA GLY A 11 -5.99 10.76 0.26
C GLY A 11 -4.48 11.02 0.20
N GLY A 12 -3.80 10.87 1.33
CA GLY A 12 -2.35 11.04 1.47
C GLY A 12 -1.52 9.80 1.12
N GLY A 13 -2.06 8.90 0.29
CA GLY A 13 -1.36 7.69 -0.15
C GLY A 13 -0.35 7.97 -1.26
N HIS A 14 0.32 6.92 -1.76
CA HIS A 14 1.34 7.04 -2.81
C HIS A 14 0.85 7.82 -4.05
N ALA A 15 -0.35 7.50 -4.56
CA ALA A 15 -0.93 8.19 -5.70
C ALA A 15 -1.27 9.66 -5.39
N GLY A 16 -1.84 9.92 -4.21
CA GLY A 16 -2.21 11.29 -3.80
C GLY A 16 -1.00 12.20 -3.57
N CYS A 17 0.11 11.65 -3.06
CA CYS A 17 1.37 12.39 -2.94
C CYS A 17 1.88 12.87 -4.30
N GLU A 18 1.92 11.98 -5.30
CA GLU A 18 2.36 12.33 -6.66
C GLU A 18 1.38 13.30 -7.34
N ALA A 19 0.06 13.05 -7.23
CA ALA A 19 -0.96 13.91 -7.83
C ALA A 19 -0.93 15.33 -7.25
N ALA A 20 -0.78 15.47 -5.93
CA ALA A 20 -0.73 16.75 -5.26
C ALA A 20 0.53 17.54 -5.64
N ALA A 21 1.69 16.88 -5.64
CA ALA A 21 2.95 17.50 -6.04
C ALA A 21 2.93 17.92 -7.52
N ALA A 22 2.43 17.06 -8.41
CA ALA A 22 2.34 17.33 -9.84
C ALA A 22 1.40 18.52 -10.13
N ALA A 23 0.21 18.54 -9.53
CA ALA A 23 -0.75 19.64 -9.72
C ALA A 23 -0.17 20.98 -9.23
N ALA A 24 0.40 21.00 -8.02
CA ALA A 24 0.97 22.20 -7.43
C ALA A 24 2.17 22.75 -8.23
N ARG A 25 3.08 21.88 -8.68
CA ARG A 25 4.22 22.26 -9.52
C ARG A 25 3.83 22.71 -10.92
N ALA A 26 2.69 22.24 -11.43
CA ALA A 26 2.10 22.75 -12.67
C ALA A 26 1.45 24.15 -12.51
N GLY A 27 1.47 24.73 -11.29
CA GLY A 27 0.97 26.06 -10.98
C GLY A 27 -0.45 26.11 -10.42
N ALA A 28 -1.10 24.96 -10.20
CA ALA A 28 -2.44 24.91 -9.62
C ALA A 28 -2.38 25.12 -8.12
N LYS A 29 -3.24 26.00 -7.58
CA LYS A 29 -3.43 26.09 -6.13
C LYS A 29 -4.09 24.79 -5.65
N THR A 30 -3.34 23.98 -4.92
CA THR A 30 -3.70 22.58 -4.64
C THR A 30 -3.92 22.35 -3.15
N LEU A 31 -4.95 21.56 -2.81
CA LEU A 31 -5.15 21.03 -1.46
C LEU A 31 -4.97 19.52 -1.46
N LEU A 32 -4.06 19.00 -0.64
CA LEU A 32 -4.04 17.59 -0.25
C LEU A 32 -4.87 17.39 1.03
N ALA A 33 -6.07 16.84 0.86
CA ALA A 33 -6.99 16.48 1.92
C ALA A 33 -6.76 15.03 2.36
N THR A 34 -6.48 14.80 3.63
CA THR A 34 -6.29 13.44 4.19
C THR A 34 -6.95 13.30 5.55
N HIS A 35 -7.29 12.09 5.99
CA HIS A 35 -7.79 11.92 7.37
C HIS A 35 -6.73 12.23 8.42
N ARG A 36 -5.44 11.97 8.12
CA ARG A 36 -4.33 12.10 9.05
C ARG A 36 -3.04 12.50 8.35
N ILE A 37 -2.54 13.70 8.64
CA ILE A 37 -1.31 14.23 8.01
C ILE A 37 -0.11 13.35 8.32
N ASP A 38 -0.01 12.88 9.56
CA ASP A 38 1.12 12.09 10.01
C ASP A 38 1.23 10.71 9.33
N THR A 39 0.22 10.29 8.56
CA THR A 39 0.23 9.05 7.79
C THR A 39 0.45 9.24 6.27
N ILE A 40 0.68 10.47 5.82
CA ILE A 40 1.03 10.75 4.42
C ILE A 40 2.30 9.98 4.06
N GLY A 41 2.26 9.21 2.97
CA GLY A 41 3.40 8.39 2.51
C GLY A 41 3.59 7.05 3.23
N GLU A 42 2.65 6.63 4.09
CA GLU A 42 2.75 5.37 4.84
C GLU A 42 2.72 4.12 3.94
N MET A 43 3.68 3.21 4.14
CA MET A 43 3.78 1.95 3.41
C MET A 43 2.97 0.83 4.10
N SER A 44 1.71 0.64 3.74
CA SER A 44 0.83 -0.34 4.44
C SER A 44 1.21 -1.82 4.25
N CYS A 45 1.84 -2.19 3.12
CA CYS A 45 2.06 -3.59 2.74
C CYS A 45 3.53 -4.01 2.90
N ASN A 46 4.32 -4.16 1.83
CA ASN A 46 5.73 -4.53 1.87
C ASN A 46 6.60 -3.26 2.09
N PRO A 47 7.64 -3.29 2.95
CA PRO A 47 8.62 -2.20 3.09
C PRO A 47 9.57 -2.06 1.89
N ALA A 48 9.09 -2.14 0.64
CA ALA A 48 9.94 -2.08 -0.54
C ALA A 48 9.31 -1.30 -1.70
N ILE A 49 10.17 -0.67 -2.50
CA ILE A 49 9.84 0.02 -3.75
C ILE A 49 10.57 -0.66 -4.91
N GLY A 50 9.91 -0.71 -6.07
CA GLY A 50 10.44 -1.32 -7.27
C GLY A 50 10.26 -2.84 -7.34
N GLY A 51 11.16 -3.51 -8.05
CA GLY A 51 11.02 -4.88 -8.54
C GLY A 51 11.08 -4.94 -10.06
N LEU A 52 10.79 -6.10 -10.66
CA LEU A 52 10.95 -6.30 -12.11
C LEU A 52 10.19 -5.27 -12.95
N GLY A 53 8.86 -5.22 -12.86
CA GLY A 53 8.06 -4.20 -13.58
C GLY A 53 8.00 -2.88 -12.81
N LYS A 54 7.77 -2.95 -11.50
CA LYS A 54 7.62 -1.77 -10.63
C LYS A 54 8.84 -0.86 -10.65
N GLY A 55 10.05 -1.41 -10.78
CA GLY A 55 11.27 -0.62 -10.82
C GLY A 55 11.36 0.29 -12.05
N HIS A 56 10.84 -0.16 -13.19
CA HIS A 56 10.72 0.67 -14.39
C HIS A 56 9.73 1.81 -14.17
N LEU A 57 8.54 1.51 -13.64
CA LEU A 57 7.51 2.52 -13.35
C LEU A 57 8.01 3.61 -12.39
N VAL A 58 8.78 3.26 -11.36
CA VAL A 58 9.36 4.25 -10.44
C VAL A 58 10.32 5.18 -11.17
N ARG A 59 11.13 4.67 -12.10
CA ARG A 59 12.03 5.49 -12.92
C ARG A 59 11.29 6.36 -13.92
N GLU A 60 10.19 5.88 -14.49
CA GLU A 60 9.33 6.69 -15.34
C GLU A 60 8.68 7.84 -14.56
N VAL A 61 8.17 7.55 -13.35
CA VAL A 61 7.65 8.57 -12.43
C VAL A 61 8.73 9.60 -12.10
N ASP A 62 9.95 9.17 -11.79
CA ASP A 62 11.07 10.07 -11.52
C ASP A 62 11.45 10.93 -12.73
N ALA A 63 11.47 10.36 -13.94
CA ALA A 63 11.73 11.10 -15.18
C ALA A 63 10.66 12.17 -15.47
N LEU A 64 9.45 12.00 -14.94
CA LEU A 64 8.35 12.98 -14.97
C LEU A 64 8.37 13.94 -13.77
N ASP A 65 9.50 14.04 -13.06
CA ASP A 65 9.70 14.83 -11.84
C ASP A 65 8.80 14.40 -10.65
N GLY A 66 8.41 13.13 -10.59
CA GLY A 66 7.73 12.55 -9.44
C GLY A 66 8.60 12.47 -8.19
N LEU A 67 7.98 12.16 -7.05
CA LEU A 67 8.64 12.12 -5.75
C LEU A 67 9.23 10.75 -5.43
N MET A 68 8.57 9.65 -5.85
CA MET A 68 8.83 8.29 -5.39
C MET A 68 10.29 7.86 -5.53
N GLY A 69 10.96 8.20 -6.64
CA GLY A 69 12.38 7.90 -6.87
C GLY A 69 13.29 8.58 -5.86
N ARG A 70 13.10 9.88 -5.64
CA ARG A 70 13.86 10.68 -4.66
C ARG A 70 13.58 10.25 -3.21
N VAL A 71 12.34 9.87 -2.90
CA VAL A 71 11.96 9.40 -1.57
C VAL A 71 12.65 8.07 -1.25
N ILE A 72 12.59 7.09 -2.15
CA ILE A 72 13.23 5.79 -1.90
C ILE A 72 14.76 5.92 -1.83
N ASP A 73 15.38 6.81 -2.59
CA ASP A 73 16.83 7.03 -2.53
C ASP A 73 17.31 7.56 -1.18
N ARG A 74 16.46 8.32 -0.49
CA ARG A 74 16.72 8.87 0.86
C ARG A 74 16.27 7.96 2.00
N ALA A 75 15.48 6.92 1.71
CA ALA A 75 14.93 6.00 2.70
C ALA A 75 15.36 4.55 2.51
N GLY A 76 16.10 4.25 1.44
CA GLY A 76 16.39 2.90 1.02
C GLY A 76 17.50 2.26 1.85
N ILE A 77 17.18 1.17 2.54
CA ILE A 77 18.09 0.42 3.41
C ILE A 77 18.67 -0.82 2.73
N GLN A 78 18.23 -1.17 1.53
CA GLN A 78 18.87 -2.22 0.73
C GLN A 78 18.54 -2.03 -0.73
N PHE A 79 19.52 -1.70 -1.58
CA PHE A 79 19.34 -1.60 -3.02
C PHE A 79 19.85 -2.85 -3.74
N ARG A 80 19.01 -3.40 -4.63
CA ARG A 80 19.36 -4.53 -5.49
C ARG A 80 18.84 -4.33 -6.91
N MET A 81 19.66 -4.72 -7.88
CA MET A 81 19.26 -4.84 -9.27
C MET A 81 18.82 -6.28 -9.55
N LEU A 82 17.52 -6.50 -9.72
CA LEU A 82 17.00 -7.81 -10.05
C LEU A 82 17.37 -8.17 -11.50
N ASN A 83 17.57 -9.46 -11.78
CA ASN A 83 18.00 -9.96 -13.09
C ASN A 83 19.31 -9.35 -13.60
N ARG A 84 20.24 -8.97 -12.70
CA ARG A 84 21.53 -8.34 -13.07
C ARG A 84 22.34 -9.14 -14.09
N SER A 85 22.33 -10.48 -14.00
CA SER A 85 23.00 -11.39 -14.94
C SER A 85 22.33 -11.49 -16.31
N LYS A 86 21.10 -10.96 -16.46
CA LYS A 86 20.38 -10.91 -17.73
C LYS A 86 20.60 -9.56 -18.43
N GLY A 87 20.13 -9.46 -19.67
CA GLY A 87 20.23 -8.25 -20.49
C GLY A 87 19.56 -7.03 -19.84
N PRO A 88 20.02 -5.79 -20.13
CA PRO A 88 19.53 -4.56 -19.50
C PRO A 88 18.00 -4.38 -19.55
N ALA A 89 17.35 -4.81 -20.63
CA ALA A 89 15.92 -4.66 -20.86
C ALA A 89 15.03 -5.40 -19.83
N VAL A 90 15.57 -6.36 -19.08
CA VAL A 90 14.81 -7.14 -18.09
C VAL A 90 15.31 -6.93 -16.65
N ARG A 91 16.17 -5.94 -16.44
CA ARG A 91 16.70 -5.58 -15.12
C ARG A 91 15.70 -4.67 -14.42
N GLY A 92 15.38 -4.96 -13.16
CA GLY A 92 14.45 -4.15 -12.37
C GLY A 92 15.10 -3.67 -11.08
N PRO A 93 15.26 -2.36 -10.86
CA PRO A 93 15.73 -1.87 -9.58
C PRO A 93 14.70 -2.15 -8.50
N ARG A 94 15.17 -2.57 -7.33
CA ARG A 94 14.37 -2.78 -6.12
C ARG A 94 15.13 -2.24 -4.93
N ALA A 95 14.44 -1.53 -4.04
CA ALA A 95 14.98 -1.18 -2.75
C ALA A 95 14.04 -1.56 -1.60
N GLN A 96 14.60 -2.08 -0.52
CA GLN A 96 13.94 -2.04 0.79
C GLN A 96 13.99 -0.63 1.33
N ALA A 97 12.93 -0.19 1.99
CA ALA A 97 12.78 1.11 2.59
C ALA A 97 12.71 0.97 4.12
N ASP A 98 13.38 1.88 4.82
CA ASP A 98 12.96 2.22 6.17
C ASP A 98 11.62 2.96 6.07
N ARG A 99 10.57 2.38 6.67
CA ARG A 99 9.21 2.92 6.57
C ARG A 99 9.07 4.29 7.19
N GLN A 100 9.74 4.52 8.31
CA GLN A 100 9.68 5.79 9.01
C GLN A 100 10.37 6.85 8.17
N LEU A 101 11.59 6.56 7.71
CA LEU A 101 12.36 7.49 6.88
C LEU A 101 11.68 7.77 5.55
N TYR A 102 11.03 6.77 4.93
CA TYR A 102 10.26 6.96 3.69
C TYR A 102 9.10 7.92 3.91
N ARG A 103 8.33 7.71 4.97
CA ARG A 103 7.18 8.56 5.34
C ARG A 103 7.62 10.00 5.63
N GLU A 104 8.63 10.16 6.48
CA GLU A 104 9.16 11.48 6.87
C GLU A 104 9.74 12.21 5.66
N THR A 105 10.46 11.50 4.78
CA THR A 105 10.99 12.08 3.55
C THR A 105 9.87 12.53 2.61
N MET A 106 8.81 11.71 2.44
CA MET A 106 7.65 12.08 1.62
C MET A 106 6.98 13.35 2.16
N GLN A 107 6.75 13.42 3.47
CA GLN A 107 6.14 14.57 4.13
C GLN A 107 7.01 15.83 4.00
N ALA A 108 8.33 15.69 4.20
CA ALA A 108 9.27 16.80 4.03
C ALA A 108 9.31 17.32 2.60
N LEU A 109 9.30 16.43 1.59
CA LEU A 109 9.29 16.82 0.19
C LEU A 109 7.98 17.51 -0.20
N LEU A 110 6.83 17.01 0.26
CA LEU A 110 5.53 17.64 0.00
C LEU A 110 5.42 19.00 0.69
N GLY A 111 5.90 19.12 1.93
CA GLY A 111 5.90 20.40 2.68
C GLY A 111 6.78 21.48 2.05
N ALA A 112 7.68 21.11 1.13
CA ALA A 112 8.52 22.03 0.37
C ALA A 112 7.95 22.36 -1.04
N VAL A 113 6.78 21.84 -1.41
CA VAL A 113 6.13 22.15 -2.69
C VAL A 113 5.34 23.46 -2.57
N ASP A 114 5.72 24.46 -3.35
CA ASP A 114 4.95 25.71 -3.46
C ASP A 114 3.54 25.46 -4.01
N ASN A 115 2.57 26.29 -3.62
CA ASN A 115 1.15 26.19 -3.99
C ASN A 115 0.41 24.92 -3.51
N LEU A 116 1.00 24.16 -2.57
CA LEU A 116 0.37 23.00 -1.96
C LEU A 116 0.00 23.26 -0.49
N ASP A 117 -1.30 23.29 -0.21
CA ASP A 117 -1.84 23.23 1.14
C ASP A 117 -2.08 21.76 1.53
N ILE A 118 -1.78 21.39 2.77
CA ILE A 118 -2.05 20.05 3.32
C ILE A 118 -2.95 20.22 4.55
N ALA A 119 -4.08 19.50 4.59
CA ALA A 119 -5.00 19.59 5.72
C ALA A 119 -5.64 18.24 6.08
N GLU A 120 -5.92 18.07 7.38
CA GLU A 120 -6.77 17.00 7.86
C GLU A 120 -8.23 17.30 7.53
N VAL A 121 -8.82 16.50 6.65
CA VAL A 121 -10.20 16.63 6.21
C VAL A 121 -10.79 15.23 6.04
N SER A 122 -11.87 14.94 6.78
CA SER A 122 -12.69 13.75 6.55
C SER A 122 -13.67 14.05 5.43
N VAL A 123 -13.31 13.70 4.20
CA VAL A 123 -14.17 13.92 3.03
C VAL A 123 -15.22 12.82 2.95
N GLU A 124 -16.50 13.21 2.93
CA GLU A 124 -17.63 12.28 2.91
C GLU A 124 -18.44 12.36 1.61
N ASP A 125 -18.40 13.47 0.88
CA ASP A 125 -19.13 13.61 -0.39
C ASP A 125 -18.41 14.57 -1.37
N LEU A 126 -18.90 14.63 -2.61
CA LEU A 126 -18.48 15.54 -3.66
C LEU A 126 -19.55 16.60 -3.90
N ASP A 127 -19.14 17.87 -3.98
CA ASP A 127 -20.04 18.95 -4.43
C ASP A 127 -20.19 18.84 -5.95
N VAL A 128 -21.41 18.55 -6.42
CA VAL A 128 -21.69 18.29 -7.83
C VAL A 128 -22.83 19.16 -8.32
N SER A 129 -22.63 19.80 -9.46
CA SER A 129 -23.67 20.59 -10.13
C SER A 129 -23.87 20.11 -11.56
N ARG A 130 -24.97 20.55 -12.16
CA ARG A 130 -25.26 20.34 -13.58
C ARG A 130 -24.85 21.59 -14.35
N GLY A 131 -23.98 21.43 -15.33
CA GLY A 131 -23.55 22.50 -16.23
C GLY A 131 -24.66 22.92 -17.19
N THR A 132 -24.42 24.02 -17.92
CA THR A 132 -25.37 24.59 -18.90
C THR A 132 -25.70 23.65 -20.05
N ASN A 133 -24.79 22.74 -20.39
CA ASN A 133 -24.98 21.68 -21.40
C ASN A 133 -25.67 20.41 -20.83
N GLY A 134 -26.11 20.45 -19.57
CA GLY A 134 -26.74 19.33 -18.90
C GLY A 134 -25.78 18.27 -18.35
N ALA A 135 -24.47 18.38 -18.56
CA ALA A 135 -23.49 17.43 -18.02
C ALA A 135 -23.25 17.67 -16.52
N LEU A 136 -22.94 16.62 -15.77
CA LEU A 136 -22.53 16.74 -14.36
C LEU A 136 -21.07 17.17 -14.27
N LYS A 137 -20.76 18.04 -13.32
CA LYS A 137 -19.40 18.50 -13.02
C LYS A 137 -19.16 18.55 -11.51
N VAL A 138 -17.96 18.16 -11.08
CA VAL A 138 -17.51 18.35 -9.69
C VAL A 138 -17.10 19.81 -9.47
N ASN A 139 -17.49 20.38 -8.33
CA ASN A 139 -17.15 21.75 -7.93
C ASN A 139 -16.37 21.81 -6.63
N GLY A 140 -16.07 20.66 -6.01
CA GLY A 140 -15.38 20.59 -4.73
C GLY A 140 -15.69 19.33 -3.94
N ILE A 141 -15.39 19.42 -2.65
CA ILE A 141 -15.58 18.35 -1.66
C ILE A 141 -16.50 18.81 -0.54
N VAL A 142 -17.18 17.86 0.09
CA VAL A 142 -17.97 18.04 1.30
C VAL A 142 -17.33 17.23 2.42
N ALA A 143 -16.94 17.92 3.50
CA ALA A 143 -16.38 17.29 4.69
C ALA A 143 -17.48 16.72 5.60
N ALA A 144 -17.10 15.87 6.55
CA ALA A 144 -18.02 15.23 7.51
C ALA A 144 -18.83 16.23 8.37
N ASP A 145 -18.30 17.42 8.59
CA ASP A 145 -18.98 18.51 9.30
C ASP A 145 -19.92 19.35 8.39
N GLY A 146 -20.05 18.96 7.12
CA GLY A 146 -20.83 19.67 6.10
C GLY A 146 -20.09 20.84 5.43
N THR A 147 -18.83 21.11 5.81
CA THR A 147 -18.04 22.18 5.19
C THR A 147 -17.78 21.89 3.73
N ILE A 148 -18.11 22.85 2.86
CA ILE A 148 -17.84 22.77 1.41
C ILE A 148 -16.56 23.53 1.09
N THR A 149 -15.62 22.85 0.43
CA THR A 149 -14.41 23.46 -0.14
C THR A 149 -14.44 23.32 -1.65
N ARG A 150 -14.34 24.45 -2.36
CA ARG A 150 -14.51 24.48 -3.83
C ARG A 150 -13.22 24.18 -4.57
N ALA A 151 -13.35 23.51 -5.72
CA ALA A 151 -12.27 23.11 -6.60
C ALA A 151 -12.67 23.20 -8.09
N GLY A 152 -11.70 23.44 -8.97
CA GLY A 152 -11.87 23.25 -10.41
C GLY A 152 -11.86 21.77 -10.82
N ALA A 153 -11.08 20.96 -10.12
CA ALA A 153 -10.97 19.50 -10.28
C ALA A 153 -10.73 18.79 -8.94
N VAL A 154 -11.09 17.51 -8.87
CA VAL A 154 -10.89 16.63 -7.71
C VAL A 154 -10.21 15.34 -8.14
N VAL A 155 -9.15 14.93 -7.45
CA VAL A 155 -8.46 13.64 -7.65
C VAL A 155 -8.71 12.75 -6.43
N LEU A 156 -9.32 11.59 -6.61
CA LEU A 156 -9.66 10.69 -5.51
C LEU A 156 -8.67 9.50 -5.45
N THR A 157 -7.91 9.42 -4.36
CA THR A 157 -6.86 8.39 -4.15
C THR A 157 -7.05 7.65 -2.82
N THR A 158 -8.26 7.17 -2.60
CA THR A 158 -8.72 6.56 -1.34
C THR A 158 -8.03 5.24 -0.97
N GLY A 159 -7.26 4.63 -1.87
CA GLY A 159 -6.54 3.39 -1.60
C GLY A 159 -7.49 2.27 -1.18
N THR A 160 -7.27 1.70 0.01
CA THR A 160 -8.06 0.59 0.56
C THR A 160 -9.21 1.04 1.47
N PHE A 161 -9.52 2.34 1.51
CA PHE A 161 -10.42 2.89 2.53
C PHE A 161 -11.91 2.82 2.15
N LEU A 162 -12.28 2.84 0.87
CA LEU A 162 -13.69 2.80 0.45
C LEU A 162 -14.36 1.49 0.90
N LYS A 163 -15.31 1.59 1.85
CA LYS A 163 -15.97 0.45 2.51
C LYS A 163 -14.99 -0.69 2.84
N GLY A 164 -13.83 -0.31 3.38
CA GLY A 164 -12.76 -1.21 3.74
C GLY A 164 -13.15 -2.16 4.87
N VAL A 165 -12.84 -3.45 4.71
CA VAL A 165 -13.08 -4.48 5.71
C VAL A 165 -11.84 -5.36 5.85
N ILE A 166 -11.34 -5.49 7.08
CA ILE A 166 -10.27 -6.43 7.44
C ILE A 166 -10.87 -7.81 7.74
N HIS A 167 -10.24 -8.84 7.20
CA HIS A 167 -10.60 -10.25 7.34
C HIS A 167 -9.45 -11.03 7.99
N ILE A 168 -9.74 -11.66 9.13
CA ILE A 168 -8.86 -12.59 9.83
C ILE A 168 -9.69 -13.81 10.22
N GLY A 169 -9.56 -14.91 9.48
CA GLY A 169 -10.46 -16.05 9.62
C GLY A 169 -11.91 -15.68 9.34
N ASP A 170 -12.78 -15.90 10.32
CA ASP A 170 -14.19 -15.50 10.38
C ASP A 170 -14.40 -14.05 10.82
N ARG A 171 -13.41 -13.45 11.49
CA ARG A 171 -13.50 -12.11 12.05
C ARG A 171 -13.52 -11.03 10.97
N ARG A 172 -14.39 -10.03 11.14
CA ARG A 172 -14.56 -8.88 10.24
C ARG A 172 -14.43 -7.57 11.02
N ILE A 173 -13.66 -6.62 10.50
CA ILE A 173 -13.46 -5.31 11.14
C ILE A 173 -13.58 -4.23 10.07
N GLN A 174 -14.48 -3.27 10.27
CA GLN A 174 -14.60 -2.11 9.38
C GLN A 174 -13.35 -1.23 9.52
N ALA A 175 -12.53 -1.15 8.48
CA ALA A 175 -11.25 -0.46 8.49
C ALA A 175 -10.69 -0.28 7.09
N GLY A 176 -10.08 0.87 6.80
CA GLY A 176 -9.28 1.06 5.59
C GLY A 176 -7.91 0.38 5.67
N ARG A 177 -7.31 0.35 6.87
CA ARG A 177 -6.09 -0.40 7.17
C ARG A 177 -5.91 -0.64 8.67
N ALA A 178 -5.06 -1.61 9.01
CA ALA A 178 -4.56 -1.75 10.38
C ALA A 178 -3.68 -0.55 10.74
N ASN A 179 -3.77 -0.08 11.99
CA ASN A 179 -2.88 0.98 12.46
C ASN A 179 -1.44 0.43 12.53
N SER A 180 -0.53 0.99 11.74
CA SER A 180 0.88 0.58 11.74
C SER A 180 1.64 0.92 13.02
N ARG A 181 1.09 1.80 13.86
CA ARG A 181 1.71 2.31 15.09
C ARG A 181 1.19 1.64 16.36
N ALA A 182 0.13 0.85 16.25
CA ALA A 182 -0.37 0.09 17.38
C ALA A 182 0.59 -1.08 17.63
N ALA A 183 1.32 -1.01 18.76
CA ALA A 183 2.28 -2.03 19.19
C ALA A 183 1.59 -3.23 19.87
N ASP A 184 0.27 -3.20 19.98
CA ASP A 184 -0.51 -4.24 20.63
C ASP A 184 -0.91 -5.34 19.64
N ARG A 185 -0.92 -6.58 20.15
CA ARG A 185 -1.44 -7.75 19.43
C ARG A 185 -2.97 -7.68 19.26
N THR A 186 -3.60 -6.74 19.96
CA THR A 186 -5.03 -6.48 19.90
C THR A 186 -5.33 -5.56 18.73
N TRP A 187 -6.45 -5.80 18.07
CA TRP A 187 -6.93 -4.94 16.99
C TRP A 187 -7.65 -3.70 17.55
N GLY A 188 -7.12 -3.15 18.64
CA GLY A 188 -7.65 -2.00 19.37
C GLY A 188 -7.43 -0.67 18.66
N GLY A 189 -6.71 -0.67 17.53
CA GLY A 189 -6.52 0.49 16.67
C GLY A 189 -6.55 0.12 15.18
N VAL A 190 -7.53 0.64 14.46
CA VAL A 190 -7.62 0.59 12.99
C VAL A 190 -7.89 2.00 12.47
N GLU A 191 -7.55 2.25 11.21
CA GLU A 191 -8.00 3.47 10.55
C GLU A 191 -9.37 3.22 9.92
N PRO A 192 -10.37 4.07 10.20
CA PRO A 192 -11.74 3.85 9.78
C PRO A 192 -11.87 3.84 8.26
N PRO A 193 -12.85 3.11 7.70
CA PRO A 193 -13.12 3.16 6.27
C PRO A 193 -13.79 4.48 5.88
N ALA A 194 -13.68 4.84 4.61
CA ALA A 194 -14.46 5.91 4.00
C ALA A 194 -15.81 5.35 3.52
N LEU A 195 -16.89 5.72 4.19
CA LEU A 195 -18.24 5.21 3.89
C LEU A 195 -19.00 6.16 2.95
N GLY A 196 -19.07 7.45 3.28
CA GLY A 196 -19.84 8.43 2.50
C GLY A 196 -19.38 8.53 1.05
N LEU A 197 -18.06 8.64 0.83
CA LEU A 197 -17.48 8.70 -0.51
C LEU A 197 -17.82 7.46 -1.34
N SER A 198 -17.89 6.30 -0.71
CA SER A 198 -18.24 5.06 -1.39
C SER A 198 -19.70 5.07 -1.82
N ASP A 199 -20.60 5.50 -0.94
CA ASP A 199 -22.03 5.66 -1.25
C ASP A 199 -22.25 6.68 -2.37
N ARG A 200 -21.46 7.76 -2.39
CA ARG A 200 -21.48 8.73 -3.48
C ARG A 200 -21.13 8.10 -4.83
N LEU A 201 -20.05 7.31 -4.89
CA LEU A 201 -19.64 6.66 -6.14
C LEU A 201 -20.70 5.66 -6.63
N TYR A 202 -21.36 4.94 -5.73
CA TYR A 202 -22.51 4.11 -6.08
C TYR A 202 -23.69 4.93 -6.62
N ALA A 203 -24.03 6.04 -5.96
CA ALA A 203 -25.13 6.93 -6.37
C ALA A 203 -24.91 7.57 -7.75
N MET A 204 -23.66 7.69 -8.19
CA MET A 204 -23.30 8.15 -9.54
C MET A 204 -23.55 7.11 -10.65
N GLY A 205 -23.98 5.88 -10.29
CA GLY A 205 -24.21 4.81 -11.26
C GLY A 205 -22.91 4.26 -11.88
N LEU A 206 -21.76 4.48 -11.22
CA LEU A 206 -20.49 3.91 -11.66
C LEU A 206 -20.50 2.39 -11.49
N LYS A 207 -19.81 1.70 -12.39
CA LYS A 207 -19.60 0.27 -12.24
C LYS A 207 -18.56 0.03 -11.14
N MET A 208 -19.06 -0.32 -9.96
CA MET A 208 -18.25 -0.62 -8.78
C MET A 208 -18.00 -2.13 -8.66
N GLY A 209 -16.91 -2.49 -7.97
CA GLY A 209 -16.65 -3.85 -7.54
C GLY A 209 -15.80 -3.87 -6.28
N ARG A 210 -15.51 -5.09 -5.78
CA ARG A 210 -14.63 -5.29 -4.62
C ARG A 210 -13.36 -6.02 -4.99
N LEU A 211 -12.24 -5.56 -4.44
CA LEU A 211 -10.93 -6.21 -4.53
C LEU A 211 -10.49 -6.68 -3.15
N LYS A 212 -9.62 -7.69 -3.15
CA LYS A 212 -8.97 -8.21 -1.94
C LYS A 212 -7.47 -8.14 -2.09
N THR A 213 -6.77 -7.68 -1.05
CA THR A 213 -5.32 -7.88 -0.91
C THR A 213 -4.96 -8.40 0.46
N GLY A 214 -3.90 -9.22 0.56
CA GLY A 214 -3.41 -9.78 1.82
C GLY A 214 -2.08 -9.16 2.23
N THR A 215 -1.83 -9.11 3.53
CA THR A 215 -0.51 -8.80 4.12
C THR A 215 -0.11 -9.92 5.09
N PRO A 216 1.17 -10.28 5.16
CA PRO A 216 1.65 -11.23 6.17
C PRO A 216 1.59 -10.61 7.57
N ALA A 217 1.89 -11.45 8.55
CA ALA A 217 2.18 -11.01 9.92
C ALA A 217 3.37 -10.03 9.96
N ARG A 218 3.57 -9.43 11.13
CA ARG A 218 4.74 -8.65 11.51
C ARG A 218 5.41 -9.38 12.67
N LEU A 219 6.70 -9.67 12.52
CA LEU A 219 7.47 -10.47 13.46
C LEU A 219 8.43 -9.58 14.25
N ASN A 220 8.72 -9.95 15.50
CA ASN A 220 9.76 -9.34 16.30
C ASN A 220 11.12 -9.91 15.88
N GLY A 221 11.89 -9.12 15.15
CA GLY A 221 13.21 -9.45 14.64
C GLY A 221 14.22 -9.83 15.74
N LYS A 222 14.02 -9.42 17.00
CA LYS A 222 14.88 -9.84 18.12
C LYS A 222 14.72 -11.30 18.51
N THR A 223 13.66 -11.95 18.03
CA THR A 223 13.29 -13.33 18.37
C THR A 223 13.45 -14.30 17.21
N ILE A 224 13.92 -13.79 16.06
CA ILE A 224 14.27 -14.58 14.87
C ILE A 224 15.69 -15.12 15.05
N ASP A 225 15.91 -16.39 14.75
CA ASP A 225 17.24 -17.00 14.75
C ASP A 225 17.99 -16.66 13.46
N TRP A 226 18.49 -15.43 13.34
CA TRP A 226 19.20 -14.97 12.14
C TRP A 226 20.47 -15.76 11.83
N ALA A 227 21.09 -16.39 12.83
CA ALA A 227 22.33 -17.12 12.66
C ALA A 227 22.15 -18.41 11.85
N SER A 228 20.95 -18.98 11.80
CA SER A 228 20.64 -20.17 11.02
C SER A 228 20.13 -19.87 9.60
N LEU A 229 20.02 -18.59 9.23
CA LEU A 229 19.43 -18.17 7.96
C LEU A 229 20.47 -17.73 6.94
N ASP A 230 20.17 -17.99 5.67
CA ASP A 230 20.89 -17.39 4.55
C ASP A 230 20.61 -15.89 4.51
N MET A 231 21.66 -15.08 4.44
CA MET A 231 21.55 -13.62 4.38
C MET A 231 21.80 -13.10 2.97
N GLN A 232 20.90 -12.26 2.50
CA GLN A 232 20.97 -11.62 1.20
C GLN A 232 21.36 -10.13 1.36
N PRO A 233 22.60 -9.75 1.04
CA PRO A 233 23.04 -8.36 1.17
C PRO A 233 22.48 -7.47 0.04
N ALA A 234 22.62 -6.15 0.23
CA ALA A 234 22.53 -5.18 -0.85
C ALA A 234 23.59 -5.45 -1.93
N ASP A 235 23.40 -4.87 -3.12
CA ASP A 235 24.46 -4.87 -4.12
C ASP A 235 25.64 -3.99 -3.65
N GLU A 236 26.89 -4.41 -3.93
CA GLU A 236 28.11 -3.67 -3.55
C GLU A 236 28.12 -2.21 -4.02
N ARG A 237 27.46 -1.96 -5.16
CA ARG A 237 27.24 -0.63 -5.72
C ARG A 237 25.74 -0.43 -5.90
N PRO A 238 25.06 0.16 -4.90
CA PRO A 238 23.67 0.59 -5.01
C PRO A 238 23.47 1.47 -6.24
N VAL A 239 22.40 1.22 -6.99
CA VAL A 239 22.00 2.06 -8.11
C VAL A 239 20.77 2.85 -7.67
N PRO A 240 20.85 4.19 -7.60
CA PRO A 240 19.70 5.02 -7.26
C PRO A 240 18.50 4.81 -8.21
N PHE A 241 17.30 5.03 -7.69
CA PHE A 241 16.10 5.11 -8.50
C PHE A 241 16.03 6.43 -9.25
N SER A 242 16.33 7.54 -8.56
CA SER A 242 16.25 8.87 -9.15
C SER A 242 17.45 9.15 -10.04
N PHE A 243 17.19 9.79 -11.18
CA PHE A 243 18.24 10.33 -12.05
C PHE A 243 18.96 11.54 -11.44
N MET A 244 18.40 12.13 -10.37
CA MET A 244 18.96 13.27 -9.66
C MET A 244 19.77 12.90 -8.41
N THR A 245 19.83 11.62 -8.04
CA THR A 245 20.57 11.17 -6.87
C THR A 245 21.96 10.69 -7.29
N ASP A 246 23.00 11.34 -6.77
CA ASP A 246 24.39 10.92 -7.04
C ASP A 246 24.81 9.69 -6.21
N LYS A 247 24.34 9.62 -4.96
CA LYS A 247 24.78 8.60 -4.00
C LYS A 247 23.70 8.25 -2.98
N ILE A 248 23.59 6.96 -2.68
CA ILE A 248 22.83 6.45 -1.54
C ILE A 248 23.66 6.61 -0.27
N ALA A 249 23.17 7.43 0.67
CA ALA A 249 23.85 7.71 1.94
C ALA A 249 23.33 6.84 3.10
N VAL A 250 22.14 6.26 2.98
CA VAL A 250 21.50 5.47 4.04
C VAL A 250 22.23 4.13 4.21
N PRO A 251 22.47 3.68 5.46
CA PRO A 251 23.07 2.37 5.75
C PRO A 251 22.37 1.22 5.01
N GLN A 252 23.16 0.36 4.39
CA GLN A 252 22.67 -0.81 3.65
C GLN A 252 22.70 -2.06 4.53
N ILE A 253 21.60 -2.79 4.59
CA ILE A 253 21.43 -4.01 5.40
C ILE A 253 21.10 -5.24 4.54
N ALA A 254 21.23 -6.41 5.15
CA ALA A 254 20.85 -7.69 4.53
C ALA A 254 19.41 -8.08 4.91
N CYS A 255 18.76 -8.87 4.04
CA CYS A 255 17.50 -9.54 4.34
C CYS A 255 17.75 -11.03 4.58
N GLY A 256 16.97 -11.65 5.47
CA GLY A 256 17.03 -13.10 5.67
C GLY A 256 16.27 -13.84 4.57
N VAL A 257 16.70 -15.06 4.25
CA VAL A 257 16.04 -15.97 3.32
C VAL A 257 15.73 -17.26 4.04
N THR A 258 14.47 -17.69 3.98
CA THR A 258 13.99 -18.96 4.50
C THR A 258 12.89 -19.51 3.57
N GLY A 259 12.19 -20.56 3.97
CA GLY A 259 11.09 -21.11 3.20
C GLY A 259 10.10 -21.88 4.04
N THR A 260 8.88 -22.03 3.53
CA THR A 260 7.89 -22.92 4.14
C THR A 260 8.35 -24.37 4.07
N THR A 261 7.80 -25.21 4.94
CA THR A 261 8.05 -26.66 4.97
C THR A 261 6.77 -27.44 4.67
N LYS A 262 6.88 -28.76 4.49
CA LYS A 262 5.72 -29.66 4.40
C LYS A 262 4.79 -29.54 5.61
N ALA A 263 5.36 -29.35 6.80
CA ALA A 263 4.58 -29.12 8.02
C ALA A 263 3.80 -27.79 7.94
N THR A 264 4.41 -26.73 7.41
CA THR A 264 3.71 -25.45 7.14
C THR A 264 2.52 -25.68 6.21
N HIS A 265 2.72 -26.42 5.12
CA HIS A 265 1.68 -26.69 4.12
C HIS A 265 0.55 -27.53 4.69
N GLN A 266 0.86 -28.56 5.49
CA GLN A 266 -0.14 -29.41 6.13
C GLN A 266 -1.04 -28.59 7.07
N ILE A 267 -0.47 -27.76 7.95
CA ILE A 267 -1.23 -26.90 8.85
C ILE A 267 -2.18 -25.99 8.08
N ILE A 268 -1.72 -25.41 6.96
CA ILE A 268 -2.53 -24.54 6.12
C ILE A 268 -3.65 -25.33 5.42
N ALA A 269 -3.33 -26.50 4.85
CA ALA A 269 -4.28 -27.36 4.16
C ALA A 269 -5.41 -27.82 5.09
N ASP A 270 -5.06 -28.25 6.31
CA ASP A 270 -6.02 -28.71 7.33
C ASP A 270 -6.96 -27.60 7.81
N ASN A 271 -6.61 -26.33 7.57
CA ASN A 271 -7.35 -25.16 8.03
C ASN A 271 -7.83 -24.25 6.87
N ILE A 272 -7.78 -24.73 5.63
CA ILE A 272 -8.02 -23.91 4.43
C ILE A 272 -9.39 -23.25 4.44
N GLU A 273 -10.42 -23.98 4.90
CA GLU A 273 -11.82 -23.54 4.99
C GLU A 273 -12.02 -22.41 6.00
N LYS A 274 -11.11 -22.26 6.96
CA LYS A 274 -11.15 -21.15 7.92
C LYS A 274 -10.63 -19.85 7.32
N SER A 275 -9.94 -19.90 6.17
CA SER A 275 -9.47 -18.67 5.52
C SER A 275 -10.64 -17.89 4.95
N ALA A 276 -10.54 -16.56 4.99
CA ALA A 276 -11.56 -15.71 4.39
C ALA A 276 -11.63 -15.85 2.85
N VAL A 277 -10.60 -16.41 2.20
CA VAL A 277 -10.62 -16.74 0.75
C VAL A 277 -11.58 -17.89 0.48
N TYR A 278 -11.41 -19.01 1.19
CA TYR A 278 -12.05 -20.28 0.86
C TYR A 278 -13.36 -20.50 1.62
N GLY A 279 -13.49 -19.97 2.84
CA GLY A 279 -14.71 -20.06 3.65
C GLY A 279 -15.87 -19.17 3.21
N GLY A 280 -15.89 -18.68 1.96
CA GLY A 280 -16.97 -17.86 1.38
C GLY A 280 -17.13 -16.45 1.98
N GLY A 281 -16.22 -16.05 2.87
CA GLY A 281 -16.34 -14.83 3.65
C GLY A 281 -15.79 -13.55 2.99
N ILE A 282 -15.37 -13.63 1.72
CA ILE A 282 -14.90 -12.52 0.89
C ILE A 282 -15.59 -12.59 -0.48
N SER A 283 -16.10 -11.45 -0.92
CA SER A 283 -16.72 -11.27 -2.24
C SER A 283 -15.72 -10.81 -3.31
N GLY A 284 -14.66 -10.11 -2.88
CA GLY A 284 -13.64 -9.51 -3.73
C GLY A 284 -12.67 -10.50 -4.33
N ARG A 285 -12.27 -10.27 -5.59
CA ARG A 285 -11.26 -11.09 -6.28
C ARG A 285 -9.86 -10.65 -5.87
N GLY A 286 -9.02 -11.61 -5.49
CA GLY A 286 -7.60 -11.38 -5.22
C GLY A 286 -6.76 -11.29 -6.51
N PRO A 287 -5.57 -10.67 -6.46
CA PRO A 287 -4.65 -10.61 -7.59
C PRO A 287 -4.11 -12.00 -7.95
N ARG A 288 -4.14 -12.37 -9.25
CA ARG A 288 -3.63 -13.67 -9.70
C ARG A 288 -2.12 -13.83 -9.50
N TYR A 289 -1.38 -12.73 -9.58
CA TYR A 289 0.09 -12.70 -9.62
C TYR A 289 0.74 -12.63 -8.23
N CYS A 290 -0.03 -12.36 -7.18
CA CYS A 290 0.45 -12.30 -5.79
C CYS A 290 -0.54 -13.03 -4.86
N PRO A 291 -0.72 -14.36 -5.04
CA PRO A 291 -1.62 -15.14 -4.20
C PRO A 291 -1.17 -15.15 -2.74
N SER A 292 -2.12 -15.31 -1.82
CA SER A 292 -1.85 -15.61 -0.41
C SER A 292 -1.14 -16.96 -0.26
N ILE A 293 -0.56 -17.24 0.90
CA ILE A 293 0.10 -18.54 1.13
C ILE A 293 -0.90 -19.68 1.06
N GLU A 294 -2.12 -19.48 1.56
CA GLU A 294 -3.19 -20.46 1.42
C GLU A 294 -3.55 -20.73 -0.06
N ASP A 295 -3.60 -19.69 -0.91
CA ASP A 295 -3.79 -19.86 -2.36
C ASP A 295 -2.61 -20.60 -3.02
N LYS A 296 -1.38 -20.33 -2.59
CA LYS A 296 -0.18 -20.98 -3.14
C LYS A 296 -0.14 -22.47 -2.85
N VAL A 297 -0.45 -22.86 -1.61
CA VAL A 297 -0.49 -24.27 -1.19
C VAL A 297 -1.52 -25.05 -2.01
N VAL A 298 -2.68 -24.46 -2.31
CA VAL A 298 -3.71 -25.12 -3.14
C VAL A 298 -3.32 -25.16 -4.62
N ARG A 299 -2.83 -24.05 -5.18
CA ARG A 299 -2.55 -23.94 -6.63
C ARG A 299 -1.27 -24.64 -7.07
N PHE A 300 -0.31 -24.75 -6.16
CA PHE A 300 1.02 -25.31 -6.42
C PHE A 300 1.32 -26.44 -5.43
N ALA A 301 0.36 -27.35 -5.26
CA ALA A 301 0.42 -28.45 -4.29
C ALA A 301 1.59 -29.42 -4.53
N GLU A 302 2.17 -29.41 -5.74
CA GLU A 302 3.37 -30.16 -6.08
C GLU A 302 4.67 -29.60 -5.48
N ARG A 303 4.65 -28.37 -4.95
CA ARG A 303 5.83 -27.72 -4.39
C ARG A 303 5.97 -28.04 -2.91
N ASP A 304 7.11 -28.59 -2.54
CA ASP A 304 7.45 -28.90 -1.14
C ASP A 304 7.84 -27.66 -0.30
N SER A 305 8.08 -26.50 -0.95
CA SER A 305 8.48 -25.27 -0.28
C SER A 305 8.18 -24.01 -1.11
N HIS A 306 7.95 -22.90 -0.42
CA HIS A 306 7.88 -21.56 -0.95
C HIS A 306 8.87 -20.66 -0.23
N GLN A 307 9.71 -19.96 -1.00
CA GLN A 307 10.71 -19.05 -0.47
C GLN A 307 10.07 -17.83 0.21
N ILE A 308 10.67 -17.41 1.32
CA ILE A 308 10.28 -16.27 2.15
C ILE A 308 11.48 -15.36 2.29
N PHE A 309 11.25 -14.06 2.15
CA PHE A 309 12.24 -13.04 2.51
C PHE A 309 11.83 -12.40 3.84
N LEU A 310 12.74 -12.40 4.80
CA LEU A 310 12.58 -11.69 6.06
C LEU A 310 13.17 -10.29 5.88
N GLU A 311 12.28 -9.31 5.71
CA GLU A 311 12.60 -7.95 5.30
C GLU A 311 12.43 -7.01 6.51
N PRO A 312 13.51 -6.45 7.08
CA PRO A 312 13.40 -5.46 8.17
C PRO A 312 12.61 -4.23 7.71
N GLU A 313 11.77 -3.68 8.58
CA GLU A 313 10.92 -2.52 8.24
C GLU A 313 11.58 -1.15 8.51
N GLY A 314 12.78 -1.13 9.11
CA GLY A 314 13.57 0.06 9.37
C GLY A 314 14.86 -0.25 10.11
N LEU A 315 15.76 0.74 10.20
CA LEU A 315 17.05 0.62 10.88
C LEU A 315 16.88 0.59 12.40
N ASP A 316 15.95 1.39 12.92
CA ASP A 316 15.65 1.53 14.35
C ASP A 316 14.41 0.72 14.79
N SER A 317 13.91 -0.16 13.92
CA SER A 317 12.72 -0.98 14.16
C SER A 317 13.09 -2.45 14.34
N ALA A 318 12.54 -3.09 15.37
CA ALA A 318 12.62 -4.53 15.51
C ALA A 318 11.62 -5.27 14.59
N THR A 319 10.75 -4.57 13.86
CA THR A 319 9.70 -5.20 13.08
C THR A 319 10.24 -5.79 11.77
N VAL A 320 9.85 -7.03 11.48
CA VAL A 320 10.24 -7.75 10.26
C VAL A 320 8.99 -8.17 9.48
N TYR A 321 9.04 -7.96 8.16
CA TYR A 321 8.04 -8.35 7.18
C TYR A 321 8.44 -9.68 6.51
N PRO A 322 7.74 -10.80 6.76
CA PRO A 322 8.03 -12.07 6.11
C PRO A 322 7.33 -12.13 4.74
N ASN A 323 7.98 -11.55 3.74
CA ASN A 323 7.48 -11.46 2.38
C ASN A 323 7.32 -12.87 1.76
N GLY A 324 6.15 -13.13 1.18
CA GLY A 324 5.82 -14.42 0.55
C GLY A 324 4.71 -15.18 1.26
N ILE A 325 4.40 -14.86 2.52
CA ILE A 325 3.41 -15.56 3.34
C ILE A 325 2.22 -14.69 3.78
N SER A 326 1.73 -13.81 2.90
CA SER A 326 0.48 -13.08 3.15
C SER A 326 -0.68 -14.05 3.35
N THR A 327 -1.53 -13.81 4.34
CA THR A 327 -2.61 -14.75 4.69
C THR A 327 -3.82 -14.04 5.29
N SER A 328 -4.96 -14.73 5.27
CA SER A 328 -6.18 -14.36 5.97
C SER A 328 -6.69 -15.45 6.93
N LEU A 329 -5.83 -16.41 7.28
CA LEU A 329 -6.14 -17.46 8.24
C LEU A 329 -6.32 -16.91 9.68
N PRO A 330 -7.01 -17.65 10.57
CA PRO A 330 -7.08 -17.32 12.00
C PRO A 330 -5.70 -17.17 12.66
N GLU A 331 -5.63 -16.36 13.71
CA GLU A 331 -4.38 -16.01 14.40
C GLU A 331 -3.65 -17.23 15.00
N ASP A 332 -4.40 -18.19 15.56
CA ASP A 332 -3.87 -19.45 16.10
C ASP A 332 -3.24 -20.32 15.01
N VAL A 333 -3.86 -20.39 13.83
CA VAL A 333 -3.32 -21.11 12.68
C VAL A 333 -2.05 -20.43 12.16
N GLN A 334 -2.04 -19.09 12.12
CA GLN A 334 -0.84 -18.33 11.76
C GLN A 334 0.32 -18.60 12.72
N ALA A 335 0.06 -18.54 14.03
CA ALA A 335 1.06 -18.84 15.04
C ALA A 335 1.59 -20.27 14.92
N ALA A 336 0.74 -21.23 14.57
CA ALA A 336 1.13 -22.63 14.38
C ALA A 336 2.05 -22.79 13.17
N PHE A 337 1.67 -22.31 11.99
CA PHE A 337 2.50 -22.53 10.79
C PHE A 337 3.79 -21.71 10.84
N LEU A 338 3.80 -20.51 11.44
CA LEU A 338 5.02 -19.70 11.54
C LEU A 338 6.15 -20.43 12.27
N LYS A 339 5.82 -21.18 13.33
CA LYS A 339 6.79 -21.97 14.10
C LYS A 339 7.41 -23.15 13.34
N THR A 340 6.83 -23.52 12.19
CA THR A 340 7.36 -24.60 11.34
C THR A 340 8.34 -24.12 10.28
N ILE A 341 8.54 -22.80 10.17
CA ILE A 341 9.45 -22.18 9.21
C ILE A 341 10.83 -22.08 9.87
N PRO A 342 11.91 -22.59 9.24
CA PRO A 342 13.25 -22.52 9.77
C PRO A 342 13.65 -21.09 10.15
N GLY A 343 14.17 -20.92 11.36
CA GLY A 343 14.57 -19.65 11.95
C GLY A 343 13.45 -18.85 12.64
N LEU A 344 12.20 -19.29 12.50
CA LEU A 344 11.00 -18.66 13.08
C LEU A 344 10.35 -19.47 14.21
N GLU A 345 10.98 -20.54 14.70
CA GLU A 345 10.46 -21.45 15.72
C GLU A 345 10.07 -20.73 17.02
N ARG A 346 10.83 -19.66 17.34
CA ARG A 346 10.64 -18.81 18.52
C ARG A 346 10.23 -17.37 18.16
N ALA A 347 9.93 -17.10 16.88
CA ALA A 347 9.60 -15.75 16.45
C ALA A 347 8.28 -15.29 17.08
N GLU A 348 8.32 -14.18 17.79
CA GLU A 348 7.13 -13.54 18.34
C GLU A 348 6.40 -12.74 17.26
N VAL A 349 5.09 -12.89 17.21
CA VAL A 349 4.24 -12.08 16.35
C VAL A 349 3.92 -10.76 17.06
N ILE A 350 4.27 -9.64 16.41
CA ILE A 350 3.85 -8.30 16.79
C ILE A 350 2.40 -8.09 16.36
N ARG A 351 2.09 -8.46 15.11
CA ARG A 351 0.74 -8.38 14.55
C ARG A 351 0.50 -9.50 13.55
N TYR A 352 -0.66 -10.14 13.61
CA TYR A 352 -1.02 -11.19 12.65
C TYR A 352 -1.32 -10.63 11.26
N GLY A 353 -1.14 -11.48 10.26
CA GLY A 353 -1.51 -11.20 8.88
C GLY A 353 -3.02 -11.12 8.72
N TYR A 354 -3.46 -10.38 7.71
CA TYR A 354 -4.87 -10.20 7.40
C TYR A 354 -5.06 -9.91 5.92
N ALA A 355 -6.31 -9.96 5.48
CA ALA A 355 -6.70 -9.40 4.20
C ALA A 355 -7.60 -8.19 4.34
N ILE A 356 -7.45 -7.24 3.43
CA ILE A 356 -8.31 -6.06 3.29
C ILE A 356 -9.14 -6.24 2.03
N GLU A 357 -10.46 -6.10 2.17
CA GLU A 357 -11.41 -6.02 1.08
C GLU A 357 -11.94 -4.59 0.99
N TYR A 358 -12.02 -4.03 -0.21
CA TYR A 358 -12.37 -2.62 -0.42
C TYR A 358 -13.02 -2.42 -1.79
N ASP A 359 -13.78 -1.34 -1.90
CA ASP A 359 -14.45 -0.96 -3.14
C ASP A 359 -13.47 -0.31 -4.13
N TYR A 360 -13.71 -0.53 -5.41
CA TYR A 360 -13.04 0.16 -6.51
C TYR A 360 -14.02 0.49 -7.63
N VAL A 361 -13.72 1.56 -8.37
CA VAL A 361 -14.40 1.91 -9.61
C VAL A 361 -13.74 1.14 -10.75
N ASP A 362 -14.55 0.48 -11.61
CA ASP A 362 -14.05 -0.17 -12.82
C ASP A 362 -13.33 0.87 -13.70
N PRO A 363 -12.02 0.71 -13.99
CA PRO A 363 -11.23 1.73 -14.68
C PRO A 363 -11.72 2.02 -16.10
N ARG A 364 -12.59 1.18 -16.68
CA ARG A 364 -13.24 1.46 -17.97
C ARG A 364 -14.22 2.64 -17.90
N ALA A 365 -14.62 3.05 -16.71
CA ALA A 365 -15.38 4.28 -16.47
C ALA A 365 -14.53 5.55 -16.67
N LEU A 366 -13.20 5.42 -16.79
CA LEU A 366 -12.27 6.53 -16.95
C LEU A 366 -11.91 6.75 -18.42
N THR A 367 -11.50 7.98 -18.74
CA THR A 367 -10.76 8.32 -19.96
C THR A 367 -9.29 7.88 -19.83
N GLN A 368 -8.52 7.98 -20.91
CA GLN A 368 -7.06 7.75 -20.85
C GLN A 368 -6.32 8.78 -19.98
N ALA A 369 -6.94 9.94 -19.74
CA ALA A 369 -6.45 10.97 -18.83
C ALA A 369 -6.88 10.73 -17.37
N LEU A 370 -7.47 9.57 -17.06
CA LEU A 370 -7.98 9.16 -15.74
C LEU A 370 -9.22 9.93 -15.25
N GLU A 371 -9.80 10.80 -16.08
CA GLU A 371 -11.03 11.52 -15.77
C GLU A 371 -12.25 10.59 -15.84
N VAL A 372 -13.18 10.72 -14.90
CA VAL A 372 -14.43 9.96 -14.86
C VAL A 372 -15.36 10.44 -15.96
N LYS A 373 -15.70 9.55 -16.90
CA LYS A 373 -16.57 9.88 -18.06
C LYS A 373 -17.93 10.44 -17.67
N ALA A 374 -18.46 10.03 -16.51
CA ALA A 374 -19.78 10.42 -16.03
C ALA A 374 -19.79 11.74 -15.23
N LEU A 375 -18.63 12.25 -14.82
CA LEU A 375 -18.52 13.44 -13.98
C LEU A 375 -17.26 14.24 -14.33
N GLY A 376 -17.45 15.33 -15.05
CA GLY A 376 -16.32 16.19 -15.46
C GLY A 376 -15.58 16.78 -14.27
N GLY A 377 -14.26 16.82 -14.36
CA GLY A 377 -13.34 17.31 -13.34
C GLY A 377 -13.02 16.33 -12.21
N LEU A 378 -13.60 15.13 -12.18
CA LEU A 378 -13.25 14.07 -11.22
C LEU A 378 -12.24 13.09 -11.83
N PHE A 379 -11.14 12.81 -11.13
CA PHE A 379 -10.08 11.88 -11.52
C PHE A 379 -9.91 10.78 -10.46
N LEU A 380 -9.51 9.57 -10.89
CA LEU A 380 -9.37 8.36 -10.04
C LEU A 380 -8.07 7.60 -10.27
#